data_AF-A0AAU9GGR3-F1
#
_entry.id   AF-A0AAU9GGR3-F1
#
_cell.length_a   1.000
_cell.length_b   1.000
_cell.length_c   1.000
_cell.angle_alpha   90.00
_cell.angle_beta   90.00
_cell.angle_gamma   90.00
#
_symmetry.space_group_name_H-M   'P 1'
#
loop_
_entity.id
_entity.type
_entity.pdbx_description
1 polymer ?
#
loop_
_entity_poly.entity_id
_entity_poly.type
_entity_poly.pdbx_seq_one_letter_code
_entity_poly.pdbx_strand_id
1 'polypeptide(L)'
;MTNEEIEQAIKDFGEATRRAIEAGFDGVEIHGANHYLIHQFVSPYYNRRNDVWANQYKFPVAVIEEVLKAKEAYGNKDFIVGYRLSPEEAESPGITMEITEELVNKISHMPIDYIHVSMMDTHATTREGKYAGQERLPLIHKWINGRMPLIGIGSIFTADEALDAVENVGVDLVAIGRELLLDYQFVEKIKDGREDEIINYFDPEREDNHHLTPNLWHQFNEGFYPLPRKDK
;
A
#
# COMPACT_ATOMS: atom_id res chain seq x y z
N MET A 1 18.44 3.60 15.76
CA MET A 1 18.56 2.13 15.86
C MET A 1 20.02 1.70 15.81
N THR A 2 20.49 0.96 16.81
CA THR A 2 21.77 0.23 16.77
C THR A 2 21.67 -0.99 15.86
N ASN A 3 22.78 -1.70 15.62
CA ASN A 3 22.74 -2.92 14.81
C ASN A 3 21.84 -3.99 15.46
N GLU A 4 21.91 -4.13 16.78
CA GLU A 4 21.12 -5.09 17.56
C GLU A 4 19.63 -4.77 17.50
N GLU A 5 19.25 -3.48 17.56
CA GLU A 5 17.85 -3.05 17.44
C GLU A 5 17.31 -3.32 16.03
N ILE A 6 18.13 -3.18 14.98
CA ILE A 6 17.73 -3.47 13.60
C ILE A 6 17.52 -4.98 13.40
N GLU A 7 18.47 -5.79 13.87
CA GLU A 7 18.35 -7.24 13.82
C GLU A 7 17.16 -7.75 14.64
N GLN A 8 16.89 -7.14 15.79
CA GLN A 8 15.71 -7.46 16.60
C GLN A 8 14.42 -7.07 15.87
N ALA A 9 14.35 -5.88 15.26
CA ALA A 9 13.18 -5.47 14.50
C ALA A 9 12.87 -6.44 13.35
N ILE A 10 13.89 -6.93 12.63
CA ILE A 10 13.74 -7.96 11.58
C ILE A 10 13.10 -9.23 12.17
N LYS A 11 13.62 -9.74 13.30
CA LYS A 11 13.05 -10.90 13.99
C LYS A 11 11.62 -10.66 14.45
N ASP A 12 11.30 -9.46 14.89
CA ASP A 12 9.96 -9.10 15.35
C ASP A 12 8.93 -9.15 14.21
N PHE A 13 9.30 -8.85 12.96
CA PHE A 13 8.44 -9.08 11.79
C PHE A 13 8.17 -10.58 11.55
N GLY A 14 9.17 -11.44 11.71
CA GLY A 14 8.99 -12.90 11.67
C GLY A 14 8.06 -13.40 12.76
N GLU A 15 8.26 -12.95 14.00
CA GLU A 15 7.40 -13.30 15.13
C GLU A 15 5.97 -12.76 14.98
N ALA A 16 5.80 -11.56 14.41
CA ALA A 16 4.48 -11.04 14.08
C ALA A 16 3.78 -11.91 13.03
N THR A 17 4.52 -12.38 12.02
CA THR A 17 4.00 -13.30 11.00
C THR A 17 3.58 -14.63 11.61
N ARG A 18 4.39 -15.23 12.49
CA ARG A 18 4.03 -16.44 13.24
C ARG A 18 2.72 -16.25 14.00
N ARG A 19 2.57 -15.13 14.72
CA ARG A 19 1.34 -14.82 15.47
C ARG A 19 0.13 -14.64 14.55
N ALA A 20 0.29 -14.03 13.38
CA ALA A 20 -0.79 -13.89 12.40
C ALA A 20 -1.26 -15.26 11.88
N ILE A 21 -0.31 -16.16 11.59
CA ILE A 21 -0.60 -17.54 11.20
C ILE A 21 -1.35 -18.28 12.30
N GLU A 22 -0.86 -18.22 13.55
CA GLU A 22 -1.50 -18.88 14.70
C GLU A 22 -2.91 -18.33 15.00
N ALA A 23 -3.13 -17.05 14.74
CA ALA A 23 -4.44 -16.42 14.86
C ALA A 23 -5.42 -16.80 13.73
N GLY A 24 -4.94 -17.50 12.68
CA GLY A 24 -5.76 -17.96 11.57
C GLY A 24 -5.99 -16.93 10.47
N PHE A 25 -5.13 -15.92 10.34
CA PHE A 25 -5.16 -15.03 9.18
C PHE A 25 -4.70 -15.76 7.91
N ASP A 26 -5.25 -15.36 6.76
CA ASP A 26 -4.86 -15.91 5.46
C ASP A 26 -3.52 -15.37 4.94
N GLY A 27 -3.01 -14.28 5.52
CA GLY A 27 -1.76 -13.69 5.09
C GLY A 27 -1.33 -12.46 5.89
N VAL A 28 -0.21 -11.87 5.49
CA VAL A 28 0.33 -10.61 6.00
C VAL A 28 0.75 -9.68 4.86
N GLU A 29 0.65 -8.38 5.10
CA GLU A 29 1.21 -7.34 4.23
C GLU A 29 2.34 -6.60 4.96
N ILE A 30 3.54 -6.61 4.37
CA ILE A 30 4.70 -5.88 4.89
C ILE A 30 4.56 -4.41 4.50
N HIS A 31 4.38 -3.54 5.49
CA HIS A 31 4.15 -2.11 5.25
C HIS A 31 5.47 -1.31 5.13
N GLY A 32 5.97 -1.18 3.90
CA GLY A 32 7.14 -0.38 3.53
C GLY A 32 6.82 0.98 2.90
N ALA A 33 5.77 1.64 3.35
CA ALA A 33 5.27 2.90 2.78
C ALA A 33 5.03 3.97 3.86
N ASN A 34 4.59 5.16 3.45
CA ASN A 34 4.04 6.21 4.31
C ASN A 34 4.97 6.66 5.47
N HIS A 35 6.28 6.73 5.24
CA HIS A 35 7.28 7.15 6.23
C HIS A 35 7.39 6.24 7.47
N TYR A 36 6.85 5.02 7.43
CA TYR A 36 7.09 4.02 8.47
C TYR A 36 8.50 3.43 8.39
N LEU A 37 8.83 2.55 9.34
CA LEU A 37 10.20 2.07 9.55
C LEU A 37 10.89 1.59 8.28
N ILE A 38 10.28 0.67 7.53
CA ILE A 38 10.89 0.11 6.32
C ILE A 38 11.08 1.20 5.24
N HIS A 39 10.09 2.09 5.06
CA HIS A 39 10.19 3.25 4.17
C HIS A 39 11.39 4.13 4.55
N GLN A 40 11.57 4.41 5.85
CA GLN A 40 12.69 5.23 6.33
C GLN A 40 14.05 4.63 6.01
N PHE A 41 14.19 3.30 5.96
CA PHE A 41 15.43 2.65 5.52
C PHE A 41 15.67 2.74 4.01
N VAL A 42 14.59 2.77 3.21
CA VAL A 42 14.67 2.94 1.75
C VAL A 42 14.97 4.40 1.38
N SER A 43 14.42 5.36 2.13
CA SER A 43 14.56 6.78 1.81
C SER A 43 15.96 7.32 2.12
N PRO A 44 16.63 7.97 1.15
CA PRO A 44 17.87 8.71 1.42
C PRO A 44 17.66 9.97 2.27
N TYR A 45 16.42 10.45 2.41
CA TYR A 45 16.10 11.56 3.31
C TYR A 45 16.30 11.16 4.77
N TYR A 46 15.74 10.01 5.14
CA TYR A 46 15.68 9.48 6.49
C TYR A 46 16.91 8.60 6.83
N ASN A 47 17.33 7.72 5.92
CA ASN A 47 18.49 6.85 6.13
C ASN A 47 19.80 7.55 5.77
N ARG A 48 20.38 8.25 6.75
CA ARG A 48 21.69 8.93 6.63
C ARG A 48 22.83 8.13 7.26
N ARG A 49 22.68 6.81 7.34
CA ARG A 49 23.66 5.92 7.97
C ARG A 49 24.93 5.80 7.12
N ASN A 50 26.00 5.35 7.76
CA ASN A 50 27.29 5.06 7.12
C ASN A 50 27.79 3.64 7.42
N ASP A 51 26.91 2.77 7.92
CA ASP A 51 27.19 1.38 8.23
C ASP A 51 26.56 0.44 7.18
N VAL A 52 26.51 -0.86 7.48
CA VAL A 52 25.97 -1.86 6.55
C VAL A 52 24.50 -1.65 6.20
N TRP A 53 23.76 -0.89 7.01
CA TRP A 53 22.35 -0.57 6.79
C TRP A 53 22.14 0.74 6.01
N ALA A 54 23.23 1.41 5.59
CA ALA A 54 23.17 2.51 4.64
C ALA A 54 22.73 2.05 3.23
N ASN A 55 22.82 0.76 2.93
CA ASN A 55 22.21 0.19 1.73
C ASN A 55 20.68 0.16 1.88
N GLN A 56 20.01 1.05 1.14
CA GLN A 56 18.56 1.26 1.15
C GLN A 56 17.72 0.00 0.91
N TYR A 57 18.27 -1.02 0.26
CA TYR A 57 17.55 -2.27 -0.03
C TYR A 57 17.79 -3.37 1.00
N LYS A 58 18.80 -3.24 1.87
CA LYS A 58 19.21 -4.32 2.75
C LYS A 58 18.15 -4.63 3.81
N PHE A 59 17.62 -3.60 4.44
CA PHE A 59 16.59 -3.75 5.48
C PHE A 59 15.27 -4.31 4.95
N PRO A 60 14.64 -3.76 3.87
CA PRO A 60 13.39 -4.34 3.35
C PRO A 60 13.56 -5.80 2.90
N VAL A 61 14.66 -6.14 2.23
CA VAL A 61 14.94 -7.53 1.82
C VAL A 61 15.06 -8.44 3.03
N ALA A 62 15.81 -8.05 4.07
CA ALA A 62 15.96 -8.84 5.28
C ALA A 62 14.63 -9.05 6.03
N VAL A 63 13.75 -8.04 6.03
CA VAL A 63 12.39 -8.18 6.60
C VAL A 63 11.57 -9.19 5.80
N ILE A 64 11.57 -9.11 4.47
CA ILE A 64 10.84 -10.06 3.62
C ILE A 64 11.38 -11.49 3.83
N GLU A 65 12.70 -11.67 3.90
CA GLU A 65 13.32 -12.97 4.17
C GLU A 65 12.87 -13.57 5.51
N GLU A 66 12.82 -12.77 6.59
CA GLU A 66 12.40 -13.27 7.91
C GLU A 66 10.89 -13.57 7.96
N VAL A 67 10.06 -12.79 7.26
CA VAL A 67 8.63 -13.07 7.09
C VAL A 67 8.42 -14.37 6.30
N LEU A 68 9.14 -14.56 5.20
CA LEU A 68 9.06 -15.79 4.39
C LEU A 68 9.54 -17.02 5.17
N LYS A 69 10.57 -16.87 5.99
CA LYS A 69 11.04 -17.93 6.90
C LYS A 69 9.98 -18.30 7.95
N ALA A 70 9.24 -17.33 8.48
CA ALA A 70 8.12 -17.60 9.37
C ALA A 70 6.95 -18.28 8.62
N LYS A 71 6.63 -17.85 7.39
CA LYS A 71 5.66 -18.53 6.51
C LYS A 71 6.03 -19.99 6.29
N GLU A 72 7.28 -20.28 5.95
CA GLU A 72 7.74 -21.67 5.72
C GLU A 72 7.68 -22.53 6.98
N ALA A 73 8.01 -21.95 8.15
CA ALA A 73 8.07 -22.70 9.39
C ALA A 73 6.69 -22.98 10.02
N TYR A 74 5.74 -22.06 9.86
CA TYR A 74 4.47 -22.11 10.60
C TYR A 74 3.23 -22.08 9.70
N GLY A 75 3.35 -21.53 8.49
CA GLY A 75 2.25 -21.33 7.56
C GLY A 75 1.93 -22.58 6.74
N ASN A 76 0.82 -22.50 6.01
CA ASN A 76 0.51 -23.44 4.94
C ASN A 76 0.93 -22.86 3.58
N LYS A 77 0.85 -23.67 2.52
CA LYS A 77 1.21 -23.26 1.15
C LYS A 77 0.35 -22.11 0.59
N ASP A 78 -0.81 -21.86 1.17
CA ASP A 78 -1.80 -20.88 0.71
C ASP A 78 -1.70 -19.55 1.49
N PHE A 79 -0.81 -19.44 2.49
CA PHE A 79 -0.62 -18.23 3.28
C PHE A 79 0.03 -17.11 2.45
N ILE A 80 -0.63 -15.96 2.35
CA ILE A 80 -0.26 -14.85 1.46
C ILE A 80 0.76 -13.91 2.13
N VAL A 81 1.77 -13.46 1.39
CA VAL A 81 2.71 -12.42 1.80
C VAL A 81 2.74 -11.31 0.74
N GLY A 82 2.23 -10.14 1.10
CA GLY A 82 2.29 -8.93 0.27
C GLY A 82 3.36 -7.95 0.72
N TYR A 83 3.75 -7.04 -0.17
CA TYR A 83 4.61 -5.89 0.17
C TYR A 83 3.98 -4.57 -0.30
N ARG A 84 3.81 -3.62 0.63
CA ARG A 84 3.27 -2.30 0.33
C ARG A 84 4.34 -1.22 0.32
N LEU A 85 4.40 -0.39 -0.73
CA LEU A 85 5.42 0.66 -0.90
C LEU A 85 4.85 2.03 -1.23
N SER A 86 5.57 3.09 -0.86
CA SER A 86 5.37 4.43 -1.41
C SER A 86 6.34 4.58 -2.59
N PRO A 87 5.85 4.89 -3.80
CA PRO A 87 6.67 4.81 -5.02
C PRO A 87 7.63 6.00 -5.18
N GLU A 88 7.33 7.12 -4.54
CA GLU A 88 8.13 8.33 -4.59
C GLU A 88 7.89 9.15 -3.31
N GLU A 89 8.84 10.00 -2.97
CA GLU A 89 8.80 10.88 -1.80
C GLU A 89 8.94 12.35 -2.25
N ALA A 90 8.39 13.29 -1.49
CA ALA A 90 8.46 14.72 -1.85
C ALA A 90 9.74 15.39 -1.32
N GLU A 91 10.35 14.80 -0.31
CA GLU A 91 11.61 15.21 0.30
C GLU A 91 12.78 15.12 -0.69
N SER A 92 13.81 15.94 -0.46
CA SER A 92 15.02 15.98 -1.29
C SER A 92 16.28 15.96 -0.42
N PRO A 93 17.20 14.99 -0.58
CA PRO A 93 17.02 13.79 -1.40
C PRO A 93 15.93 12.89 -0.80
N GLY A 94 15.09 12.27 -1.63
CA GLY A 94 14.04 11.35 -1.20
C GLY A 94 13.99 10.08 -2.04
N ILE A 95 13.00 9.22 -1.81
CA ILE A 95 12.75 8.06 -2.69
C ILE A 95 12.37 8.57 -4.08
N THR A 96 13.21 8.27 -5.07
CA THR A 96 12.90 8.52 -6.49
C THR A 96 12.38 7.25 -7.16
N MET A 97 11.78 7.39 -8.35
CA MET A 97 11.31 6.23 -9.11
C MET A 97 12.44 5.30 -9.56
N GLU A 98 13.69 5.75 -9.67
CA GLU A 98 14.85 4.88 -9.89
C GLU A 98 15.15 4.01 -8.67
N ILE A 99 15.05 4.56 -7.46
CA ILE A 99 15.18 3.79 -6.22
C ILE A 99 14.07 2.75 -6.15
N THR A 100 12.84 3.15 -6.49
CA THR A 100 11.67 2.25 -6.55
C THR A 100 11.82 1.18 -7.61
N GLU A 101 12.33 1.48 -8.81
CA GLU A 101 12.62 0.50 -9.86
C GLU A 101 13.56 -0.60 -9.32
N GLU A 102 14.65 -0.23 -8.67
CA GLU A 102 15.58 -1.19 -8.09
C GLU A 102 14.96 -1.99 -6.95
N LEU A 103 14.15 -1.37 -6.08
CA LEU A 103 13.45 -2.08 -5.01
C LEU A 103 12.46 -3.09 -5.58
N VAL A 104 11.59 -2.67 -6.51
CA VAL A 104 10.60 -3.52 -7.18
C VAL A 104 11.30 -4.67 -7.92
N ASN A 105 12.39 -4.40 -8.63
CA ASN A 105 13.18 -5.45 -9.27
C ASN A 105 13.76 -6.44 -8.27
N LYS A 106 14.15 -6.04 -7.05
CA LYS A 106 14.62 -7.00 -6.04
C LYS A 106 13.48 -7.83 -5.47
N ILE A 107 12.44 -7.19 -4.97
CA ILE A 107 11.38 -7.87 -4.23
C ILE A 107 10.47 -8.71 -5.14
N SER A 108 10.31 -8.33 -6.42
CA SER A 108 9.51 -9.11 -7.37
C SER A 108 10.14 -10.44 -7.79
N HIS A 109 11.42 -10.68 -7.47
CA HIS A 109 12.07 -11.99 -7.65
C HIS A 109 12.04 -12.84 -6.38
N MET A 110 11.50 -12.30 -5.28
CA MET A 110 11.28 -13.05 -4.04
C MET A 110 9.90 -13.72 -4.09
N PRO A 111 9.67 -14.82 -3.34
CA PRO A 111 8.39 -15.54 -3.36
C PRO A 111 7.31 -14.84 -2.53
N ILE A 112 7.04 -13.57 -2.83
CA ILE A 112 5.90 -12.79 -2.32
C ILE A 112 4.76 -12.82 -3.35
N ASP A 113 3.54 -12.64 -2.87
CA ASP A 113 2.32 -12.92 -3.62
C ASP A 113 1.77 -11.68 -4.34
N TYR A 114 2.07 -10.47 -3.88
CA TYR A 114 1.69 -9.22 -4.55
C TYR A 114 2.53 -8.02 -4.12
N ILE A 115 2.49 -6.95 -4.94
CA ILE A 115 2.98 -5.61 -4.57
C ILE A 115 1.80 -4.64 -4.54
N HIS A 116 1.71 -3.85 -3.48
CA HIS A 116 0.68 -2.82 -3.29
C HIS A 116 1.32 -1.43 -3.24
N VAL A 117 0.85 -0.50 -4.06
CA VAL A 117 1.46 0.83 -4.18
C VAL A 117 0.58 1.88 -3.53
N SER A 118 1.08 2.51 -2.46
CA SER A 118 0.42 3.61 -1.75
C SER A 118 0.44 4.90 -2.57
N MET A 119 -0.71 5.30 -3.13
CA MET A 119 -0.87 6.60 -3.79
C MET A 119 -2.11 7.35 -3.27
N MET A 120 -2.14 8.65 -3.52
CA MET A 120 -3.32 9.49 -3.30
C MET A 120 -4.22 9.60 -4.54
N ASP A 121 -3.69 9.24 -5.71
CA ASP A 121 -4.31 9.35 -7.03
C ASP A 121 -3.68 8.25 -7.89
N THR A 122 -4.48 7.47 -8.62
CA THR A 122 -4.04 6.38 -9.49
C THR A 122 -3.24 6.87 -10.71
N HIS A 123 -3.53 8.08 -11.20
CA HIS A 123 -2.81 8.69 -12.34
C HIS A 123 -1.61 9.53 -11.92
N ALA A 124 -1.23 9.50 -10.65
CA ALA A 124 -0.18 10.37 -10.17
C ALA A 124 1.15 10.11 -10.90
N THR A 125 1.71 11.19 -11.46
CA THR A 125 2.92 11.15 -12.29
C THR A 125 4.19 11.37 -11.49
N THR A 126 5.28 10.80 -11.97
CA THR A 126 6.62 10.90 -11.41
C THR A 126 7.12 12.35 -11.40
N ARG A 127 7.69 12.79 -10.28
CA ARG A 127 8.08 14.19 -10.07
C ARG A 127 9.34 14.57 -10.83
N GLU A 128 10.37 13.73 -10.75
CA GLU A 128 11.71 14.06 -11.23
C GLU A 128 12.48 12.83 -11.76
N GLY A 129 13.72 13.07 -12.19
CA GLY A 129 14.61 12.02 -12.67
C GLY A 129 14.28 11.49 -14.08
N LYS A 130 14.76 10.29 -14.37
CA LYS A 130 14.64 9.57 -15.65
C LYS A 130 13.20 9.34 -16.06
N TYR A 131 12.29 9.23 -15.09
CA TYR A 131 10.89 8.88 -15.29
C TYR A 131 9.93 10.08 -15.18
N ALA A 132 10.45 11.30 -15.02
CA ALA A 132 9.64 12.51 -14.83
C ALA A 132 8.48 12.62 -15.85
N GLY A 133 7.28 12.91 -15.34
CA GLY A 133 6.06 13.04 -16.13
C GLY A 133 5.36 11.74 -16.54
N GLN A 134 5.96 10.57 -16.29
CA GLN A 134 5.30 9.28 -16.52
C GLN A 134 4.49 8.86 -15.30
N GLU A 135 3.35 8.21 -15.51
CA GLU A 135 2.52 7.66 -14.43
C GLU A 135 3.25 6.56 -13.65
N ARG A 136 3.11 6.57 -12.32
CA ARG A 136 3.90 5.68 -11.45
C ARG A 136 3.43 4.23 -11.50
N LEU A 137 2.12 3.98 -11.54
CA LEU A 137 1.57 2.62 -11.54
C LEU A 137 1.93 1.84 -12.82
N PRO A 138 1.78 2.39 -14.05
CA PRO A 138 2.21 1.70 -15.27
C PRO A 138 3.72 1.36 -15.28
N LEU A 139 4.56 2.23 -14.72
CA LEU A 139 5.99 1.95 -14.57
C LEU A 139 6.24 0.75 -13.65
N ILE A 140 5.58 0.71 -12.49
CA ILE A 140 5.73 -0.37 -11.52
C ILE A 140 5.19 -1.69 -12.09
N HIS A 141 4.04 -1.66 -12.75
CA HIS A 141 3.48 -2.83 -13.44
C HIS A 141 4.47 -3.39 -14.47
N LYS A 142 5.08 -2.51 -15.27
CA LYS A 142 6.14 -2.88 -16.23
C LYS A 142 7.35 -3.53 -15.55
N TRP A 143 7.80 -3.04 -14.39
CA TRP A 143 8.95 -3.61 -13.67
C TRP A 143 8.65 -4.95 -13.02
N ILE A 144 7.42 -5.13 -12.52
CA ILE A 144 6.91 -6.42 -12.04
C ILE A 144 6.91 -7.45 -13.17
N ASN A 145 6.57 -7.03 -14.39
CA ASN A 145 6.67 -7.84 -15.61
C ASN A 145 5.94 -9.18 -15.49
N GLY A 146 4.72 -9.15 -14.95
CA GLY A 146 3.84 -10.31 -14.81
C GLY A 146 4.29 -11.37 -13.79
N ARG A 147 5.27 -11.07 -12.92
CA ARG A 147 5.71 -12.02 -11.87
C ARG A 147 4.68 -12.20 -10.75
N MET A 148 3.86 -11.18 -10.50
CA MET A 148 2.83 -11.15 -9.46
C MET A 148 1.83 -10.03 -9.77
N PRO A 149 0.62 -10.06 -9.18
CA PRO A 149 -0.32 -8.96 -9.32
C PRO A 149 0.16 -7.66 -8.65
N LEU A 150 -0.20 -6.54 -9.27
CA LEU A 150 -0.07 -5.19 -8.73
C LEU A 150 -1.40 -4.71 -8.16
N ILE A 151 -1.40 -4.27 -6.90
CA ILE A 151 -2.52 -3.61 -6.24
C ILE A 151 -2.33 -2.09 -6.29
N GLY A 152 -3.27 -1.39 -6.92
CA GLY A 152 -3.34 0.08 -6.92
C GLY A 152 -4.31 0.63 -5.89
N ILE A 153 -3.96 1.76 -5.26
CA ILE A 153 -4.87 2.58 -4.46
C ILE A 153 -4.65 4.06 -4.79
N GLY A 154 -5.72 4.86 -4.82
CA GLY A 154 -5.61 6.30 -4.99
C GLY A 154 -6.96 6.99 -5.13
N SER A 155 -7.58 7.37 -4.01
CA SER A 155 -8.82 8.18 -3.99
C SER A 155 -9.94 7.72 -4.94
N ILE A 156 -10.18 6.41 -5.02
CA ILE A 156 -11.27 5.81 -5.79
C ILE A 156 -12.53 5.84 -4.93
N PHE A 157 -13.57 6.51 -5.43
CA PHE A 157 -14.87 6.65 -4.79
C PHE A 157 -16.03 6.18 -5.69
N THR A 158 -15.77 5.88 -6.97
CA THR A 158 -16.81 5.44 -7.92
C THR A 158 -16.45 4.14 -8.63
N ALA A 159 -17.47 3.48 -9.17
CA ALA A 159 -17.29 2.29 -10.01
C ALA A 159 -16.48 2.60 -11.28
N ASP A 160 -16.74 3.76 -11.91
CA ASP A 160 -16.02 4.21 -13.11
C ASP A 160 -14.53 4.45 -12.82
N GLU A 161 -14.17 5.08 -11.70
CA GLU A 161 -12.77 5.25 -11.28
C GLU A 161 -12.09 3.91 -10.98
N ALA A 162 -12.82 2.96 -10.38
CA ALA A 162 -12.30 1.62 -10.12
C ALA A 162 -12.04 0.86 -11.44
N LEU A 163 -12.97 0.96 -12.40
CA LEU A 163 -12.83 0.37 -13.72
C LEU A 163 -11.68 1.00 -14.51
N ASP A 164 -11.58 2.32 -14.50
CA ASP A 164 -10.52 3.08 -15.16
C ASP A 164 -9.13 2.71 -14.62
N ALA A 165 -8.98 2.53 -13.30
CA ALA A 165 -7.73 2.05 -12.71
C ALA A 165 -7.31 0.68 -13.28
N VAL A 166 -8.26 -0.23 -13.49
CA VAL A 166 -7.97 -1.56 -14.06
C VAL A 166 -7.68 -1.47 -15.57
N GLU A 167 -8.56 -0.80 -16.33
CA GLU A 167 -8.49 -0.80 -17.80
C GLU A 167 -7.41 0.11 -18.37
N ASN A 168 -7.18 1.26 -17.75
CA ASN A 168 -6.34 2.32 -18.32
C ASN A 168 -5.03 2.54 -17.56
N VAL A 169 -5.01 2.36 -16.23
CA VAL A 169 -3.77 2.45 -15.43
C VAL A 169 -3.02 1.10 -15.40
N GLY A 170 -3.73 -0.02 -15.54
CA GLY A 170 -3.13 -1.35 -15.67
C GLY A 170 -2.75 -1.99 -14.33
N VAL A 171 -3.54 -1.78 -13.28
CA VAL A 171 -3.43 -2.56 -12.04
C VAL A 171 -4.28 -3.82 -12.10
N ASP A 172 -3.80 -4.92 -11.51
CA ASP A 172 -4.53 -6.19 -11.49
C ASP A 172 -5.63 -6.20 -10.43
N LEU A 173 -5.43 -5.44 -9.34
CA LEU A 173 -6.37 -5.29 -8.23
C LEU A 173 -6.45 -3.84 -7.78
N VAL A 174 -7.63 -3.44 -7.34
CA VAL A 174 -7.89 -2.11 -6.77
C VAL A 174 -8.17 -2.26 -5.28
N ALA A 175 -7.37 -1.56 -4.46
CA ALA A 175 -7.65 -1.42 -3.04
C ALA A 175 -8.53 -0.20 -2.79
N ILE A 176 -9.60 -0.40 -2.02
CA ILE A 176 -10.56 0.62 -1.64
C ILE A 176 -10.45 0.85 -0.13
N GLY A 177 -10.26 2.11 0.28
CA GLY A 177 -10.13 2.50 1.68
C GLY A 177 -11.33 3.29 2.17
N ARG A 178 -11.27 4.62 2.03
CA ARG A 178 -12.29 5.56 2.54
C ARG A 178 -13.69 5.31 1.98
N GLU A 179 -13.80 4.89 0.73
CA GLU A 179 -15.12 4.61 0.13
C GLU A 179 -15.86 3.48 0.85
N LEU A 180 -15.18 2.43 1.32
CA LEU A 180 -15.83 1.38 2.13
C LEU A 180 -16.30 1.87 3.50
N LEU A 181 -15.83 3.04 3.96
CA LEU A 181 -16.34 3.70 5.17
C LEU A 181 -17.57 4.56 4.88
N LEU A 182 -17.74 5.05 3.65
CA LEU A 182 -18.95 5.76 3.21
C LEU A 182 -20.05 4.78 2.81
N ASP A 183 -19.66 3.71 2.12
CA ASP A 183 -20.55 2.67 1.62
C ASP A 183 -19.90 1.29 1.72
N TYR A 184 -20.19 0.58 2.81
CA TYR A 184 -19.69 -0.79 3.02
C TYR A 184 -20.23 -1.78 1.97
N GLN A 185 -21.25 -1.41 1.18
CA GLN A 185 -21.83 -2.22 0.11
C GLN A 185 -21.27 -1.87 -1.27
N PHE A 186 -20.27 -0.99 -1.38
CA PHE A 186 -19.68 -0.54 -2.65
C PHE A 186 -19.46 -1.69 -3.65
N VAL A 187 -18.78 -2.76 -3.22
CA VAL A 187 -18.46 -3.91 -4.07
C VAL A 187 -19.70 -4.73 -4.45
N GLU A 188 -20.63 -4.91 -3.50
CA GLU A 188 -21.89 -5.64 -3.76
C GLU A 188 -22.75 -4.90 -4.78
N LYS A 189 -22.85 -3.57 -4.65
CA LYS A 189 -23.61 -2.72 -5.58
C LYS A 189 -23.07 -2.79 -7.00
N ILE A 190 -21.75 -2.72 -7.19
CA ILE A 190 -21.13 -2.92 -8.51
C ILE A 190 -21.46 -4.31 -9.07
N LYS A 191 -21.33 -5.36 -8.26
CA LYS A 191 -21.62 -6.73 -8.69
C LYS A 191 -23.08 -6.93 -9.12
N ASP A 192 -23.99 -6.20 -8.49
CA ASP A 192 -25.43 -6.27 -8.75
C ASP A 192 -25.91 -5.30 -9.85
N GLY A 193 -25.04 -4.45 -10.42
CA GLY A 193 -25.41 -3.41 -11.37
C GLY A 193 -26.23 -2.27 -10.75
N ARG A 194 -25.92 -1.93 -9.50
CA ARG A 194 -26.54 -0.87 -8.68
C ARG A 194 -25.55 0.26 -8.40
N GLU A 195 -24.71 0.59 -9.37
CA GLU A 195 -23.67 1.62 -9.23
C GLU A 195 -24.26 3.00 -8.93
N ASP A 196 -25.49 3.28 -9.36
CA ASP A 196 -26.24 4.50 -9.09
C ASP A 196 -26.69 4.64 -7.62
N GLU A 197 -26.64 3.55 -6.84
CA GLU A 197 -26.95 3.54 -5.41
C GLU A 197 -25.71 3.76 -4.51
N ILE A 198 -24.51 3.89 -5.08
CA ILE A 198 -23.27 4.04 -4.30
C ILE A 198 -23.23 5.40 -3.59
N ILE A 199 -22.94 5.40 -2.29
CA ILE A 199 -22.68 6.65 -1.54
C ILE A 199 -21.19 7.00 -1.60
N ASN A 200 -20.83 7.76 -2.63
CA ASN A 200 -19.45 8.17 -2.91
C ASN A 200 -19.03 9.52 -2.29
N TYR A 201 -19.82 10.07 -1.37
CA TYR A 201 -19.52 11.32 -0.67
C TYR A 201 -19.98 11.30 0.78
N PHE A 202 -19.29 12.07 1.62
CA PHE A 202 -19.73 12.30 2.99
C PHE A 202 -20.82 13.37 3.05
N ASP A 203 -21.97 12.99 3.57
CA ASP A 203 -23.07 13.87 3.98
C ASP A 203 -23.08 14.03 5.51
N PRO A 204 -22.77 15.23 6.06
CA PRO A 204 -22.79 15.50 7.50
C PRO A 204 -24.20 15.49 8.11
N GLU A 205 -25.25 15.56 7.28
CA GLU A 205 -26.65 15.58 7.75
C GLU A 205 -27.35 14.23 7.61
N ARG A 206 -26.60 13.18 7.25
CA ARG A 206 -27.17 11.84 7.05
C ARG A 206 -27.60 11.22 8.38
N GLU A 207 -28.86 10.81 8.48
CA GLU A 207 -29.45 10.30 9.74
C GLU A 207 -28.73 9.09 10.33
N ASP A 208 -28.17 8.21 9.50
CA ASP A 208 -27.46 7.00 9.91
C ASP A 208 -25.96 7.20 10.17
N ASN A 209 -25.45 8.43 10.00
CA ASN A 209 -24.04 8.78 10.10
C ASN A 209 -23.08 7.92 9.25
N HIS A 210 -23.52 7.41 8.09
CA HIS A 210 -22.81 6.42 7.25
C HIS A 210 -22.43 5.14 8.01
N HIS A 211 -23.14 4.82 9.09
CA HIS A 211 -22.81 3.72 10.01
C HIS A 211 -21.42 3.83 10.66
N LEU A 212 -20.81 5.02 10.65
CA LEU A 212 -19.55 5.26 11.29
C LEU A 212 -19.69 5.22 12.81
N THR A 213 -18.66 4.72 13.49
CA THR A 213 -18.55 4.88 14.94
C THR A 213 -18.46 6.37 15.31
N PRO A 214 -18.86 6.78 16.53
CA PRO A 214 -18.86 8.20 16.91
C PRO A 214 -17.51 8.91 16.70
N ASN A 215 -16.40 8.22 16.94
CA ASN A 215 -15.06 8.78 16.74
C ASN A 215 -14.73 8.96 15.26
N LEU A 216 -15.05 7.97 14.42
CA LEU A 216 -14.83 8.07 12.98
C LEU A 216 -15.72 9.16 12.36
N TRP A 217 -16.99 9.23 12.77
CA TRP A 217 -17.90 10.29 12.35
C TRP A 217 -17.34 11.68 12.66
N HIS A 218 -16.87 11.89 13.90
CA HIS A 218 -16.26 13.17 14.28
C HIS A 218 -15.04 13.50 13.42
N GLN A 219 -14.13 12.55 13.20
CA GLN A 219 -12.95 12.76 12.34
C GLN A 219 -13.32 13.10 10.89
N PHE A 220 -14.33 12.42 10.32
CA PHE A 220 -14.84 12.71 8.99
C PHE A 220 -15.47 14.10 8.93
N ASN A 221 -16.27 14.47 9.92
CA ASN A 221 -16.93 15.76 9.97
C ASN A 221 -15.93 16.93 10.07
N GLU A 222 -14.88 16.78 10.87
CA GLU A 222 -13.77 17.75 10.98
C GLU A 222 -12.87 17.80 9.74
N GLY A 223 -13.09 16.93 8.75
CA GLY A 223 -12.32 16.90 7.50
C GLY A 223 -10.92 16.33 7.66
N PHE A 224 -10.69 15.47 8.66
CA PHE A 224 -9.40 14.82 8.87
C PHE A 224 -8.97 13.96 7.68
N TYR A 225 -9.93 13.31 7.03
CA TYR A 225 -9.72 12.51 5.83
C TYR A 225 -10.15 13.31 4.59
N PRO A 226 -9.30 13.45 3.56
CA PRO A 226 -9.73 14.04 2.29
C PRO A 226 -10.71 13.08 1.61
N LEU A 227 -11.87 13.55 1.18
CA LEU A 227 -12.90 12.76 0.50
C LEU A 227 -13.94 13.70 -0.11
N PRO A 228 -14.74 13.25 -1.10
CA PRO A 228 -15.86 14.01 -1.64
C PRO A 228 -16.89 14.29 -0.55
N ARG A 229 -17.43 15.51 -0.50
CA ARG A 229 -18.43 15.89 0.50
C ARG A 229 -19.61 16.59 -0.16
N LYS A 230 -20.79 16.47 0.44
CA LYS A 230 -22.00 17.15 -0.02
C LYS A 230 -22.02 18.65 0.30
N ASP A 231 -21.31 19.06 1.34
CA ASP A 231 -21.28 20.41 1.89
C ASP A 231 -20.20 21.31 1.28
N LYS A 232 -19.46 20.83 0.26
CA LYS A 232 -18.38 21.54 -0.42
C LYS A 232 -18.43 21.33 -1.93
#